data_AF-A0A653DXN0-F1
#
_entry.id   AF-A0A653DXN0-F1
#
_cell.length_a   1.000
_cell.length_b   1.000
_cell.length_c   1.000
_cell.angle_alpha   90.00
_cell.angle_beta   90.00
_cell.angle_gamma   90.00
#
_symmetry.space_group_name_H-M   'P 1'
#
loop_
_entity.id
_entity.type
_entity.pdbx_description
1 polymer ?
#
loop_
_entity_poly.entity_id
_entity_poly.type
_entity_poly.pdbx_seq_one_letter_code
_entity_poly.pdbx_strand_id
1 'polypeptide(L)' 'MEGIGLCPYDPEHNSTAVFSNGHLFSATVADFSATDPLIYREPLRTELSDLRQLNG' A
#
# COMPACT_ATOMS: atom_id res chain seq x y z
N MET A 1 -11.39 10.18 1.64
CA MET A 1 -10.82 9.81 0.33
C MET A 1 -10.78 8.30 0.34
N GLU A 2 -11.79 7.66 -0.24
CA GLU A 2 -12.07 6.24 -0.04
C GLU A 2 -11.24 5.40 -1.01
N GLY A 3 -10.14 4.80 -0.53
CA GLY A 3 -9.33 3.87 -1.33
C GLY A 3 -7.81 4.11 -1.34
N ILE A 4 -7.31 5.24 -0.82
CA ILE A 4 -5.86 5.50 -0.78
C ILE A 4 -5.15 4.43 0.04
N GLY A 5 -4.10 3.83 -0.54
CA GLY A 5 -3.36 2.74 0.09
C GLY A 5 -4.10 1.41 0.14
N LEU A 6 -5.35 1.35 -0.33
CA LEU A 6 -6.18 0.14 -0.39
C LEU A 6 -6.36 -0.37 -1.84
N CYS A 7 -6.41 0.55 -2.80
CA CYS A 7 -6.59 0.27 -4.22
C CYS A 7 -5.50 1.00 -5.03
N PRO A 8 -4.87 0.36 -6.02
CA PRO A 8 -3.86 1.01 -6.85
C PRO A 8 -4.43 2.15 -7.70
N TYR A 9 -3.60 3.14 -7.97
CA TYR A 9 -3.89 4.20 -8.94
C TYR A 9 -3.68 3.73 -10.38
N ASP A 10 -2.67 2.89 -10.61
CA ASP A 10 -2.22 2.42 -11.93
C ASP A 10 -2.71 0.97 -12.19
N PRO A 11 -3.16 0.61 -13.41
CA PRO A 11 -3.57 -0.76 -13.74
C PRO A 11 -2.42 -1.78 -13.82
N GLU A 12 -1.17 -1.36 -13.72
CA GLU A 12 -0.02 -2.26 -13.65
C GLU A 12 -0.15 -3.30 -12.51
N HIS A 13 0.24 -4.54 -12.80
CA HIS A 13 0.16 -5.65 -11.85
C HIS A 13 1.33 -5.66 -10.86
N ASN A 14 1.54 -4.54 -10.15
CA ASN A 14 2.58 -4.36 -9.14
C ASN A 14 2.02 -4.31 -7.69
N SER A 15 0.70 -4.36 -7.55
CA SER A 15 -0.03 -4.29 -6.28
C SER A 15 -0.72 -5.60 -5.96
N THR A 16 -0.93 -5.87 -4.68
CA THR A 16 -1.65 -7.08 -4.22
C THR A 16 -2.39 -6.81 -2.91
N ALA A 17 -3.34 -7.68 -2.57
CA ALA A 17 -4.08 -7.59 -1.32
C ALA A 17 -4.50 -8.97 -0.81
N VAL A 18 -4.64 -9.09 0.51
CA VAL A 18 -5.20 -10.26 1.18
C VAL A 18 -6.19 -9.82 2.25
N PHE A 19 -7.34 -10.50 2.31
CA PHE A 19 -8.31 -10.32 3.39
C PHE A 19 -8.18 -11.46 4.39
N SER A 20 -7.87 -11.15 5.64
CA SER A 20 -7.62 -12.14 6.68
C SER A 20 -8.11 -11.63 8.04
N ASN A 21 -8.79 -12.49 8.79
CA ASN A 21 -9.29 -12.20 10.14
C ASN A 21 -10.06 -10.86 10.22
N GLY A 22 -10.92 -10.59 9.24
CA GLY A 22 -11.74 -9.37 9.21
C GLY A 22 -10.99 -8.10 8.80
N HIS A 23 -9.73 -8.20 8.38
CA HIS A 23 -8.91 -7.05 7.98
C HIS A 23 -8.42 -7.20 6.54
N LEU A 24 -8.44 -6.09 5.81
CA LEU A 24 -7.78 -5.97 4.51
C LEU A 24 -6.33 -5.54 4.72
N PHE A 25 -5.42 -6.31 4.13
CA PHE A 25 -4.01 -5.97 4.02
C PHE A 25 -3.74 -5.69 2.54
N SER A 26 -3.24 -4.51 2.23
CA SER A 26 -2.94 -4.08 0.87
C SER A 26 -1.46 -3.71 0.76
N ALA A 27 -0.86 -4.05 -0.38
CA ALA A 27 0.45 -3.58 -0.79
C ALA A 27 0.27 -2.83 -2.11
N THR A 28 0.39 -1.50 -2.05
CA THR A 28 0.18 -0.59 -3.19
C THR A 28 0.83 0.77 -2.90
N VAL A 29 0.56 1.80 -3.70
CA VAL A 29 1.06 3.17 -3.52
C VAL A 29 -0.02 4.10 -2.95
N ALA A 30 0.39 5.07 -2.13
CA ALA A 30 -0.50 6.07 -1.52
C ALA A 30 -0.55 7.40 -2.27
N ASP A 31 0.29 7.59 -3.29
CA ASP A 31 0.37 8.80 -4.10
C ASP A 31 0.26 8.49 -5.59
N PHE A 32 -0.15 9.50 -6.36
CA PHE A 32 -0.30 9.40 -7.82
C PHE A 32 1.04 9.15 -8.54
N SER A 33 2.15 9.67 -7.99
CA SER A 33 3.49 9.53 -8.57
C SER A 33 4.18 8.21 -8.24
N ALA A 34 3.52 7.29 -7.53
CA ALA A 34 4.08 6.00 -7.10
C ALA A 34 5.38 6.12 -6.28
N THR A 35 5.56 7.22 -5.54
CA THR A 35 6.74 7.47 -4.70
C THR A 35 6.56 7.07 -3.24
N ASP A 36 5.31 6.81 -2.84
CA ASP A 36 4.93 6.35 -1.51
C ASP A 36 4.39 4.91 -1.56
N PRO A 37 5.24 3.89 -1.80
CA PRO A 37 4.85 2.50 -1.65
C PRO A 37 4.60 2.17 -0.18
N LEU A 38 3.54 1.39 0.09
CA LEU A 38 3.19 1.01 1.44
C LEU A 38 2.61 -0.41 1.53
N ILE A 39 2.75 -1.00 2.72
CA ILE A 39 1.88 -2.09 3.18
C ILE A 39 0.94 -1.48 4.21
N TYR A 40 -0.38 -1.57 3.97
CA TYR A 40 -1.42 -0.96 4.79
C TYR A 40 -2.40 -1.99 5.33
N ARG A 41 -2.78 -1.80 6.58
CA ARG A 41 -3.90 -2.48 7.26
C ARG A 41 -4.43 -1.53 8.31
N GLU A 42 -5.63 -1.01 8.13
CA GLU A 42 -6.19 0.05 8.97
C GLU A 42 -5.98 -0.20 10.48
N PRO A 43 -5.44 0.78 11.24
CA PRO A 43 -4.89 2.09 10.82
C PRO A 43 -3.36 2.08 10.56
N LEU A 44 -2.71 0.91 10.51
CA LEU A 44 -1.26 0.75 10.40
C LEU A 44 -0.75 0.80 8.95
N ARG A 45 0.40 1.44 8.74
CA ARG A 45 1.20 1.40 7.50
C ARG A 45 2.69 1.28 7.79
N THR A 46 3.47 0.85 6.79
CA THR A 46 4.93 1.02 6.75
C THR A 46 5.34 2.50 6.82
N GLU A 47 6.59 2.73 7.22
CA GLU A 47 7.14 4.08 7.36
C GLU A 47 7.27 4.76 5.99
N LEU A 48 6.81 6.01 5.90
CA LEU A 48 6.92 6.82 4.68
C LEU A 48 8.39 7.01 4.30
N SER A 49 8.75 6.61 3.08
CA SER A 49 10.09 6.78 2.51
C SER A 49 11.24 6.06 3.24
N ASP A 50 10.96 5.07 4.10
CA ASP A 50 12.03 4.20 4.64
C ASP A 50 12.42 3.12 3.63
N LEU A 51 13.49 3.40 2.88
CA LEU A 51 14.03 2.50 1.86
C LEU A 51 14.53 1.15 2.42
N ARG A 52 14.78 1.05 3.72
CA ARG A 52 15.18 -0.23 4.34
C ARG A 52 14.00 -1.22 4.42
N GLN A 53 12.77 -0.71 4.43
CA GLN A 53 11.56 -1.54 4.44
C GLN A 53 11.16 -1.95 3.02
N LEU A 54 11.22 -1.00 2.06
CA LEU A 54 10.62 -1.16 0.73
C LEU A 54 11.57 -0.71 -0.41
N ASN A 55 12.87 -1.01 -0.33
CA ASN A 55 13.86 -0.94 -1.42
C ASN A 55 15.21 -1.54 -0.95
N GLY A 56 15.16 -2.64 -0.19
CA GLY A 56 16.29 -3.26 0.50
C GLY A 56 17.06 -4.29 -0.32
#